data_AF-A0AAJ6MRX9-F1
#
_entry.id   AF-A0AAJ6MRX9-F1
#
_cell.length_a   1.000
_cell.length_b   1.000
_cell.length_c   1.000
_cell.angle_alpha   90.00
_cell.angle_beta   90.00
_cell.angle_gamma   90.00
#
_symmetry.space_group_name_H-M   'P 1'
#
loop_
_entity.id
_entity.type
_entity.pdbx_description
1 polymer ?
#
loop_
_entity_poly.entity_id
_entity_poly.type
_entity_poly.pdbx_seq_one_letter_code
_entity_poly.pdbx_strand_id
1 'polypeptide(L)'
;MDLHLSQTSAAIAMVNRLQSELMELGEVLRAVRDRAHVDAMFGLDFRPEDAVRNEPIEVRTLYGDEAVHAAFEALTSIWVKVGQHPRETLRVPGVIALPRAAIDKILQTNVTRSELGKLIGAIEKTNDRRNVWGRFKGSGNGIVPKQALRLTHVLTDPQVINFYWDDTGSSGARKMAGDLIEEWKELLDQYRDKQATVHHSSEAAAENALLYGIDMLAKLDPSEQVAIRRLVQPHIRARVRNADAKVKPIIAPVPFVYELGQPAPKVKPLQSYEPKILVKKNTRLALLEDDPYVEAMNLFRYKEEHRVHGPMPKKSEEN
;
A
#
# COMPACT_ATOMS: atom_id res chain seq x y z
N MET A 1 -16.03 -16.19 31.01
CA MET A 1 -16.25 -14.73 30.90
C MET A 1 -15.18 -14.23 29.95
N ASP A 2 -15.45 -14.33 28.65
CA ASP A 2 -14.45 -14.02 27.63
C ASP A 2 -14.34 -12.50 27.51
N LEU A 3 -13.18 -11.97 27.90
CA LEU A 3 -12.79 -10.59 27.61
C LEU A 3 -12.62 -10.45 26.10
N HIS A 4 -13.70 -10.14 25.39
CA HIS A 4 -13.62 -9.64 24.03
C HIS A 4 -12.89 -8.29 24.04
N LEU A 5 -11.56 -8.34 23.93
CA LEU A 5 -10.74 -7.19 23.57
C LEU A 5 -11.37 -6.56 22.32
N SER A 6 -11.63 -5.24 22.35
CA SER A 6 -12.11 -4.53 21.17
C SER A 6 -11.19 -4.86 19.98
N GLN A 7 -11.74 -4.95 18.76
CA GLN A 7 -10.96 -5.26 17.56
C GLN A 7 -9.74 -4.32 17.41
N THR A 8 -9.90 -3.07 17.81
CA THR A 8 -8.82 -2.06 17.91
C THR A 8 -7.72 -2.49 18.88
N SER A 9 -8.07 -2.92 20.10
CA SER A 9 -7.11 -3.41 21.09
C SER A 9 -6.38 -4.67 20.61
N ALA A 10 -7.08 -5.59 19.96
CA ALA A 10 -6.49 -6.79 19.37
C ALA A 10 -5.50 -6.44 18.24
N ALA A 11 -5.86 -5.49 17.37
CA ALA A 11 -4.98 -5.00 16.32
C ALA A 11 -3.72 -4.32 16.90
N ILE A 12 -3.85 -3.51 17.95
CA ILE A 12 -2.70 -2.88 18.64
C ILE A 12 -1.76 -3.93 19.22
N ALA A 13 -2.30 -4.94 19.93
CA ALA A 13 -1.50 -6.04 20.47
C ALA A 13 -0.77 -6.81 19.35
N MET A 14 -1.44 -7.03 18.21
CA MET A 14 -0.84 -7.68 17.04
C MET A 14 0.29 -6.85 16.41
N VAL A 15 0.19 -5.51 16.40
CA VAL A 15 1.29 -4.64 15.95
C VAL A 15 2.50 -4.77 16.87
N ASN A 16 2.30 -4.83 18.20
CA ASN A 16 3.40 -5.06 19.15
C ASN A 16 4.06 -6.42 18.94
N ARG A 17 3.27 -7.48 18.74
CA ARG A 17 3.79 -8.81 18.39
C ARG A 17 4.64 -8.76 17.12
N LEU A 18 4.13 -8.11 16.06
CA LEU A 18 4.86 -7.95 14.81
C LEU A 18 6.20 -7.24 15.04
N GLN A 19 6.24 -6.19 15.86
CA GLN A 19 7.50 -5.51 16.19
C GLN A 19 8.52 -6.45 16.83
N SER A 20 8.11 -7.23 17.83
CA SER A 20 8.99 -8.22 18.47
C SER A 20 9.50 -9.26 17.47
N GLU A 21 8.62 -9.82 16.64
CA GLU A 21 9.02 -10.79 15.61
C GLU A 21 9.97 -10.19 14.57
N LEU A 22 9.82 -8.90 14.22
CA LEU A 22 10.72 -8.22 13.29
C LEU A 22 12.10 -7.91 13.92
N MET A 23 12.15 -7.63 15.22
CA MET A 23 13.43 -7.51 15.94
C MET A 23 14.17 -8.85 15.95
N GLU A 24 13.47 -9.94 16.28
CA GLU A 24 14.03 -11.29 16.21
C GLU A 24 14.51 -11.66 14.80
N LEU A 25 13.71 -11.35 13.77
CA LEU A 25 14.11 -11.53 12.38
C LEU A 25 15.39 -10.73 12.08
N GLY A 26 15.48 -9.49 12.56
CA GLY A 26 16.68 -8.66 12.39
C GLY A 26 17.94 -9.25 13.03
N GLU A 27 17.83 -9.88 14.20
CA GLU A 27 18.94 -10.62 14.83
C GLU A 27 19.35 -11.83 13.99
N VAL A 28 18.37 -12.64 13.54
CA VAL A 28 18.64 -13.81 12.71
C VAL A 28 19.31 -13.42 11.40
N LEU A 29 18.82 -12.37 10.73
CA LEU A 29 19.40 -11.86 9.49
C LEU A 29 20.85 -11.39 9.71
N ARG A 30 21.12 -10.64 10.79
CA ARG A 30 22.49 -10.21 11.13
C ARG A 30 23.42 -11.39 11.38
N ALA A 31 22.96 -12.42 12.09
CA ALA A 31 23.75 -13.62 12.38
C ALA A 31 24.10 -14.43 11.11
N VAL A 32 23.33 -14.27 10.03
CA VAL A 32 23.56 -14.99 8.76
C VAL A 32 24.03 -14.10 7.62
N ARG A 33 24.44 -12.86 7.92
CA ARG A 33 24.83 -11.85 6.93
C ARG A 33 25.82 -12.38 5.89
N ASP A 34 26.89 -13.03 6.34
CA ASP A 34 27.97 -13.51 5.47
C ASP A 34 27.57 -14.71 4.61
N ARG A 35 26.40 -15.29 4.87
CA ARG A 35 25.82 -16.39 4.09
C ARG A 35 24.74 -15.92 3.12
N ALA A 36 24.27 -14.68 3.24
CA ALA A 36 23.25 -14.16 2.35
C ALA A 36 23.82 -14.00 0.93
N HIS A 37 23.06 -14.44 -0.07
CA HIS A 37 23.44 -14.27 -1.48
C HIS A 37 22.42 -13.36 -2.15
N VAL A 38 22.87 -12.26 -2.75
CA VAL A 38 22.00 -11.31 -3.43
C VAL A 38 22.20 -11.44 -4.93
N ASP A 39 21.20 -11.91 -5.66
CA ASP A 39 21.24 -11.97 -7.13
C ASP A 39 21.00 -10.61 -7.77
N ALA A 40 20.12 -9.81 -7.15
CA ALA A 40 19.82 -8.46 -7.59
C ALA A 40 19.16 -7.67 -6.46
N MET A 41 19.52 -6.40 -6.33
CA MET A 41 18.86 -5.49 -5.39
C MET A 41 18.81 -4.10 -5.99
N PHE A 42 17.69 -3.42 -5.85
CA PHE A 42 17.54 -2.08 -6.40
C PHE A 42 17.10 -1.09 -5.32
N GLY A 43 17.85 -0.01 -5.20
CA GLY A 43 17.57 1.11 -4.31
C GLY A 43 16.74 2.18 -5.02
N LEU A 44 15.82 2.77 -4.28
CA LEU A 44 15.01 3.90 -4.70
C LEU A 44 15.00 4.92 -3.58
N ASP A 45 15.20 6.19 -3.93
CA ASP A 45 15.18 7.26 -2.95
C ASP A 45 13.73 7.66 -2.59
N PHE A 46 13.58 8.21 -1.39
CA PHE A 46 12.29 8.77 -0.98
C PHE A 46 11.96 9.99 -1.83
N ARG A 47 10.74 10.03 -2.34
CA ARG A 47 10.25 11.17 -3.11
C ARG A 47 9.77 12.28 -2.16
N PRO A 48 10.10 13.55 -2.40
CA PRO A 48 9.47 14.66 -1.68
C PRO A 48 7.96 14.70 -1.94
N GLU A 49 7.19 15.27 -1.00
CA GLU A 49 5.71 15.23 -1.01
C GLU A 49 5.10 15.80 -2.31
N ASP A 50 5.76 16.81 -2.90
CA ASP A 50 5.34 17.47 -4.15
C ASP A 50 5.74 16.69 -5.42
N ALA A 51 6.79 15.86 -5.33
CA ALA A 51 7.31 15.00 -6.40
C ALA A 51 6.61 13.63 -6.50
N VAL A 52 5.58 13.40 -5.68
CA VAL A 52 4.68 12.23 -5.80
C VAL A 52 3.73 12.40 -7.02
N ARG A 53 4.13 13.22 -8.01
CA ARG A 53 3.47 13.35 -9.31
C ARG A 53 4.12 12.41 -10.32
N ASN A 54 3.64 12.42 -11.57
CA ASN A 54 4.17 11.64 -12.69
C ASN A 54 5.58 12.13 -13.10
N GLU A 55 6.55 11.97 -12.20
CA GLU A 55 7.95 12.32 -12.38
C GLU A 55 8.81 11.07 -12.60
N PRO A 56 9.97 11.20 -13.26
CA PRO A 56 10.93 10.10 -13.38
C PRO A 56 11.34 9.55 -12.01
N ILE A 57 11.57 8.23 -11.95
CA ILE A 57 12.08 7.57 -10.74
C ILE A 57 13.37 6.86 -11.11
N GLU A 58 14.48 7.36 -10.55
CA GLU A 58 15.78 6.72 -10.71
C GLU A 58 15.85 5.42 -9.92
N VAL A 59 16.38 4.38 -10.55
CA VAL A 59 16.62 3.08 -9.93
C VAL A 59 18.11 2.80 -9.96
N ARG A 60 18.71 2.61 -8.78
CA ARG A 60 20.12 2.22 -8.63
C ARG A 60 20.23 0.73 -8.33
N THR A 61 21.17 0.05 -8.97
CA THR A 61 21.51 -1.33 -8.58
C THR A 61 22.46 -1.27 -7.39
N LEU A 62 22.12 -1.99 -6.31
CA LEU A 62 22.94 -2.08 -5.11
C LEU A 62 23.80 -3.33 -5.17
N TYR A 63 25.00 -3.27 -4.62
CA TYR A 63 25.97 -4.37 -4.64
C TYR A 63 26.58 -4.63 -3.27
N GLY A 64 27.09 -5.86 -3.07
CA GLY A 64 27.82 -6.26 -1.88
C GLY A 64 27.05 -5.97 -0.58
N ASP A 65 27.75 -5.39 0.38
CA ASP A 65 27.23 -5.09 1.72
C ASP A 65 26.04 -4.11 1.71
N GLU A 66 26.02 -3.15 0.78
CA GLU A 66 24.91 -2.20 0.64
C GLU A 66 23.62 -2.95 0.26
N ALA A 67 23.71 -3.90 -0.67
CA ALA A 67 22.58 -4.70 -1.11
C ALA A 67 22.02 -5.58 0.00
N VAL A 68 22.89 -6.22 0.79
CA VAL A 68 22.50 -7.04 1.94
C VAL A 68 21.84 -6.18 3.01
N HIS A 69 22.41 -5.01 3.33
CA HIS A 69 21.85 -4.10 4.32
C HIS A 69 20.46 -3.61 3.90
N ALA A 70 20.31 -3.15 2.66
CA ALA A 70 19.03 -2.68 2.13
C ALA A 70 17.97 -3.78 2.12
N ALA A 71 18.34 -5.02 1.77
CA ALA A 71 17.44 -6.16 1.83
C ALA A 71 16.94 -6.42 3.26
N PHE A 72 17.86 -6.47 4.23
CA PHE A 72 17.51 -6.74 5.62
C PHE A 72 16.65 -5.62 6.21
N GLU A 73 16.96 -4.37 5.89
CA GLU A 73 16.15 -3.23 6.27
C GLU A 73 14.75 -3.32 5.67
N ALA A 74 14.60 -3.66 4.39
CA ALA A 74 13.31 -3.80 3.74
C ALA A 74 12.45 -4.92 4.35
N LEU A 75 13.07 -6.03 4.76
CA LEU A 75 12.41 -7.17 5.38
C LEU A 75 11.95 -6.89 6.82
N THR A 76 12.64 -5.99 7.54
CA THR A 76 12.41 -5.76 8.97
C THR A 76 11.71 -4.43 9.28
N SER A 77 11.73 -3.45 8.38
CA SER A 77 11.26 -2.11 8.69
C SER A 77 9.74 -1.92 8.52
N ILE A 78 9.12 -1.36 9.56
CA ILE A 78 7.72 -0.87 9.54
C ILE A 78 7.59 0.60 9.92
N TRP A 79 8.66 1.20 10.43
CA TRP A 79 8.70 2.59 10.89
C TRP A 79 8.99 3.55 9.74
N VAL A 80 8.53 4.80 9.87
CA VAL A 80 8.91 5.89 8.98
C VAL A 80 10.40 6.18 9.15
N LYS A 81 11.15 6.18 8.05
CA LYS A 81 12.59 6.46 8.02
C LYS A 81 12.88 7.96 8.00
N VAL A 82 14.12 8.32 8.31
CA VAL A 82 14.60 9.70 8.16
C VAL A 82 14.50 10.09 6.68
N GLY A 83 13.92 11.25 6.39
CA GLY A 83 13.67 11.71 5.02
C GLY A 83 12.48 11.01 4.31
N GLN A 84 11.83 10.03 4.94
CA GLN A 84 10.64 9.39 4.38
C GLN A 84 9.38 10.19 4.67
N HIS A 85 8.64 10.52 3.62
CA HIS A 85 7.29 11.05 3.76
C HIS A 85 6.33 9.96 4.31
N PRO A 86 5.44 10.23 5.28
CA PRO A 86 4.56 9.21 5.87
C PRO A 86 3.60 8.49 4.90
N ARG A 87 3.35 9.09 3.72
CA ARG A 87 2.54 8.46 2.65
C ARG A 87 3.37 7.61 1.68
N GLU A 88 4.69 7.71 1.74
CA GLU A 88 5.62 6.88 0.97
C GLU A 88 5.97 5.60 1.75
N THR A 89 6.43 4.60 1.01
CA THR A 89 6.94 3.35 1.59
C THR A 89 8.38 3.14 1.15
N LEU A 90 9.22 2.63 2.05
CA LEU A 90 10.51 2.06 1.70
C LEU A 90 10.30 0.94 0.67
N ARG A 91 10.92 1.10 -0.50
CA ARG A 91 10.88 0.14 -1.60
C ARG A 91 12.30 -0.31 -1.90
N VAL A 92 12.54 -1.61 -1.76
CA VAL A 92 13.81 -2.24 -2.12
C VAL A 92 13.48 -3.53 -2.88
N PRO A 93 13.03 -3.45 -4.14
CA PRO A 93 12.82 -4.64 -4.95
C PRO A 93 14.14 -5.37 -5.17
N GLY A 94 14.08 -6.69 -5.26
CA GLY A 94 15.27 -7.50 -5.44
C GLY A 94 15.00 -8.97 -5.24
N VAL A 95 16.07 -9.75 -5.20
CA VAL A 95 16.06 -11.20 -4.98
C VAL A 95 17.25 -11.54 -4.09
N ILE A 96 16.98 -12.29 -3.02
CA ILE A 96 17.99 -12.69 -2.05
C ILE A 96 17.77 -14.14 -1.61
N ALA A 97 18.85 -14.92 -1.60
CA ALA A 97 18.88 -16.25 -1.02
C ALA A 97 19.29 -16.17 0.45
N LEU A 98 18.53 -16.84 1.32
CA LEU A 98 18.77 -16.84 2.76
C LEU A 98 18.77 -18.27 3.33
N PRO A 99 19.44 -18.51 4.47
CA PRO A 99 19.32 -19.78 5.17
C PRO A 99 17.90 -20.03 5.67
N ARG A 100 17.55 -21.30 5.83
CA ARG A 100 16.24 -21.75 6.30
C ARG A 100 15.73 -21.03 7.54
N ALA A 101 16.59 -20.83 8.54
CA ALA A 101 16.23 -20.16 9.79
C ALA A 101 15.68 -18.73 9.58
N ALA A 102 16.23 -17.98 8.63
CA ALA A 102 15.72 -16.65 8.28
C ALA A 102 14.39 -16.74 7.52
N ILE A 103 14.26 -17.73 6.62
CA ILE A 103 13.01 -17.98 5.89
C ILE A 103 11.87 -18.34 6.83
N ASP A 104 12.09 -19.21 7.81
CA ASP A 104 11.06 -19.61 8.76
C ASP A 104 10.59 -18.41 9.59
N LYS A 105 11.50 -17.52 10.00
CA LYS A 105 11.14 -16.24 10.66
C LYS A 105 10.37 -15.30 9.74
N ILE A 106 10.73 -15.20 8.47
CA ILE A 106 9.97 -14.42 7.47
C ILE A 106 8.55 -14.98 7.34
N LEU A 107 8.40 -16.30 7.21
CA LEU A 107 7.09 -16.96 7.12
C LEU A 107 6.26 -16.72 8.40
N GLN A 108 6.88 -16.77 9.58
CA GLN A 108 6.22 -16.40 10.84
C GLN A 108 5.69 -14.95 10.78
N THR A 109 6.51 -13.98 10.38
CA THR A 109 6.05 -12.58 10.27
C THR A 109 4.93 -12.43 9.24
N ASN A 110 4.95 -13.18 8.13
CA ASN A 110 3.89 -13.16 7.12
C ASN A 110 2.53 -13.63 7.68
N VAL A 111 2.53 -14.63 8.56
CA VAL A 111 1.32 -15.08 9.26
C VAL A 111 0.75 -13.92 10.10
N THR A 112 1.58 -13.34 10.97
CA THR A 112 1.20 -12.20 11.83
C THR A 112 0.69 -11.00 11.01
N ARG A 113 1.36 -10.66 9.90
CA ARG A 113 0.95 -9.57 9.00
C ARG A 113 -0.40 -9.86 8.33
N SER A 114 -0.64 -11.11 7.92
CA SER A 114 -1.91 -11.53 7.33
C SER A 114 -3.05 -11.45 8.34
N GLU A 115 -2.82 -11.90 9.57
CA GLU A 115 -3.78 -11.80 10.67
C GLU A 115 -4.07 -10.34 11.04
N LEU A 116 -3.03 -9.51 11.17
CA LEU A 116 -3.18 -8.07 11.38
C LEU A 116 -4.02 -7.41 10.28
N GLY A 117 -3.79 -7.78 9.02
CA GLY A 117 -4.57 -7.30 7.88
C GLY A 117 -6.05 -7.65 7.98
N LYS A 118 -6.38 -8.89 8.41
CA LYS A 118 -7.75 -9.32 8.66
C LYS A 118 -8.39 -8.54 9.81
N LEU A 119 -7.68 -8.37 10.94
CA LEU A 119 -8.17 -7.63 12.10
C LEU A 119 -8.48 -6.17 11.73
N ILE A 120 -7.56 -5.49 11.06
CA ILE A 120 -7.77 -4.09 10.64
C ILE A 120 -8.86 -3.99 9.57
N GLY A 121 -8.96 -4.97 8.68
CA GLY A 121 -10.02 -5.04 7.66
C GLY A 121 -11.42 -5.22 8.26
N ALA A 122 -11.53 -5.85 9.43
CA ALA A 122 -12.81 -6.06 10.12
C ALA A 122 -13.32 -4.82 10.87
N ILE A 123 -12.46 -3.82 11.10
CA ILE A 123 -12.85 -2.57 11.75
C ILE A 123 -13.59 -1.70 10.74
N GLU A 124 -14.91 -1.56 10.91
CA GLU A 124 -15.79 -0.83 10.00
C GLU A 124 -15.47 0.67 9.96
N LYS A 125 -15.27 1.28 11.13
CA LYS A 125 -15.03 2.72 11.25
C LYS A 125 -13.60 3.08 10.83
N THR A 126 -13.48 3.96 9.83
CA THR A 126 -12.19 4.45 9.33
C THR A 126 -11.33 5.11 10.43
N ASN A 127 -11.95 5.80 11.40
CA ASN A 127 -11.21 6.40 12.50
C ASN A 127 -10.64 5.40 13.49
N ASP A 128 -11.37 4.34 13.80
CA ASP A 128 -10.86 3.28 14.68
C ASP A 128 -9.64 2.60 14.04
N ARG A 129 -9.68 2.39 12.72
CA ARG A 129 -8.49 1.95 11.95
C ARG A 129 -7.33 2.93 12.06
N ARG A 130 -7.59 4.25 11.97
CA ARG A 130 -6.55 5.28 12.16
C ARG A 130 -6.00 5.29 13.58
N ASN A 131 -6.85 5.04 14.58
CA ASN A 131 -6.47 5.02 16.00
C ASN A 131 -5.49 3.90 16.31
N VAL A 132 -5.62 2.72 15.67
CA VAL A 132 -4.64 1.62 15.78
C VAL A 132 -3.23 2.15 15.49
N TRP A 133 -3.05 2.81 14.33
CA TRP A 133 -1.75 3.34 13.93
C TRP A 133 -1.32 4.57 14.72
N GLY A 134 -2.29 5.40 15.13
CA GLY A 134 -2.07 6.61 15.91
C GLY A 134 -1.37 6.36 17.25
N ARG A 135 -1.57 5.17 17.85
CA ARG A 135 -0.90 4.75 19.09
C ARG A 135 0.62 4.62 18.97
N PHE A 136 1.13 4.45 17.75
CA PHE A 136 2.56 4.22 17.48
C PHE A 136 3.29 5.48 17.00
N LYS A 137 2.72 6.68 17.21
CA LYS A 137 3.37 7.96 16.87
C LYS A 137 4.36 8.45 17.93
N GLY A 138 4.36 7.88 19.14
CA GLY A 138 5.11 8.41 20.29
C GLY A 138 6.58 7.99 20.40
N SER A 139 7.05 7.03 19.59
CA SER A 139 8.40 6.45 19.67
C SER A 139 9.28 6.71 18.42
N GLY A 140 8.85 7.59 17.53
CA GLY A 140 9.50 7.94 16.28
C GLY A 140 8.52 8.58 15.30
N ASN A 141 8.91 8.75 14.03
CA ASN A 141 8.07 9.33 12.97
C ASN A 141 6.78 8.52 12.64
N GLY A 142 6.42 7.53 13.45
CA GLY A 142 5.24 6.67 13.30
C GLY A 142 5.51 5.37 12.53
N ILE A 143 4.54 4.45 12.56
CA ILE A 143 4.51 3.26 11.71
C ILE A 143 3.87 3.60 10.36
N VAL A 144 4.43 3.05 9.29
CA VAL A 144 3.82 3.09 7.95
C VAL A 144 2.92 1.85 7.77
N PRO A 145 1.58 2.00 7.73
CA PRO A 145 0.66 0.87 7.67
C PRO A 145 0.94 -0.10 6.52
N LYS A 146 1.28 0.44 5.34
CA LYS A 146 1.60 -0.38 4.16
C LYS A 146 2.87 -1.22 4.36
N GLN A 147 3.86 -0.73 5.11
CA GLN A 147 5.05 -1.52 5.44
C GLN A 147 4.74 -2.58 6.50
N ALA A 148 3.84 -2.28 7.44
CA ALA A 148 3.38 -3.23 8.45
C ALA A 148 2.50 -4.36 7.86
N LEU A 149 1.82 -4.12 6.74
CA LEU A 149 0.89 -5.10 6.15
C LEU A 149 1.41 -5.84 4.92
N ARG A 150 2.51 -5.38 4.28
CA ARG A 150 3.05 -6.06 3.10
C ARG A 150 3.64 -7.43 3.47
N LEU A 151 3.37 -8.44 2.65
CA LEU A 151 3.98 -9.77 2.80
C LEU A 151 5.29 -9.85 2.02
N THR A 152 6.21 -10.65 2.55
CA THR A 152 7.44 -11.03 1.84
C THR A 152 7.18 -12.30 1.05
N HIS A 153 7.47 -12.29 -0.25
CA HIS A 153 7.29 -13.46 -1.09
C HIS A 153 8.48 -14.42 -0.95
N VAL A 154 8.23 -15.58 -0.34
CA VAL A 154 9.18 -16.70 -0.30
C VAL A 154 8.91 -17.62 -1.50
N LEU A 155 9.92 -17.79 -2.34
CA LEU A 155 9.89 -18.61 -3.55
C LEU A 155 10.57 -19.95 -3.29
N THR A 156 10.06 -20.99 -3.94
CA THR A 156 10.45 -22.39 -3.69
C THR A 156 11.37 -22.96 -4.76
N ASP A 157 11.33 -22.42 -5.97
CA ASP A 157 12.21 -22.76 -7.09
C ASP A 157 12.13 -21.62 -8.12
N PRO A 158 12.72 -20.46 -7.83
CA PRO A 158 12.65 -19.31 -8.72
C PRO A 158 13.52 -19.54 -9.95
N GLN A 159 12.92 -19.52 -11.14
CA GLN A 159 13.66 -19.72 -12.41
C GLN A 159 13.93 -18.39 -13.12
N VAL A 160 12.91 -17.53 -13.20
CA VAL A 160 12.99 -16.23 -13.89
C VAL A 160 12.16 -15.20 -13.14
N ILE A 161 12.77 -14.05 -12.88
CA ILE A 161 12.11 -12.90 -12.25
C ILE A 161 12.31 -11.68 -13.14
N ASN A 162 11.22 -11.06 -13.58
CA ASN A 162 11.26 -9.87 -14.43
C ASN A 162 10.57 -8.69 -13.75
N PHE A 163 11.35 -7.73 -13.27
CA PHE A 163 10.84 -6.51 -12.64
C PHE A 163 10.42 -5.47 -13.69
N TYR A 164 9.34 -4.75 -13.40
CA TYR A 164 8.83 -3.68 -14.26
C TYR A 164 7.98 -2.69 -13.46
N TRP A 165 7.82 -1.50 -14.02
CA TRP A 165 6.89 -0.49 -13.53
C TRP A 165 5.48 -0.75 -14.07
N ASP A 166 4.48 -0.67 -13.19
CA ASP A 166 3.08 -0.57 -13.57
C ASP A 166 2.57 0.82 -13.17
N ASP A 167 2.26 1.63 -14.18
CA ASP A 167 1.76 3.00 -14.13
C ASP A 167 0.32 3.12 -14.68
N THR A 168 -0.28 1.99 -15.07
CA THR A 168 -1.60 1.96 -15.74
C THR A 168 -2.77 1.86 -14.77
N GLY A 169 -2.47 1.69 -13.48
CA GLY A 169 -3.46 1.49 -12.43
C GLY A 169 -4.27 2.76 -12.13
N SER A 170 -5.58 2.60 -11.97
CA SER A 170 -6.42 3.59 -11.30
C SER A 170 -7.11 2.90 -10.13
N SER A 171 -7.07 3.49 -8.94
CA SER A 171 -7.87 3.03 -7.82
C SER A 171 -9.22 3.74 -7.91
N GLY A 172 -10.30 2.99 -7.75
CA GLY A 172 -11.64 3.52 -7.87
C GLY A 172 -12.57 2.86 -6.87
N ALA A 173 -13.42 3.66 -6.24
CA ALA A 173 -14.54 3.18 -5.46
C ALA A 173 -15.82 3.72 -6.08
N ARG A 174 -16.74 2.81 -6.41
CA ARG A 174 -18.11 3.19 -6.71
C ARG A 174 -18.84 3.45 -5.40
N LYS A 175 -19.68 4.47 -5.37
CA LYS A 175 -20.46 4.90 -4.21
C LYS A 175 -21.84 5.36 -4.68
N MET A 176 -22.83 5.27 -3.82
CA MET A 176 -24.10 5.96 -4.04
C MET A 176 -23.95 7.41 -3.56
N ALA A 177 -24.53 8.39 -4.27
CA ALA A 177 -24.39 9.80 -3.93
C ALA A 177 -24.88 10.08 -2.49
N GLY A 178 -26.05 9.53 -2.11
CA GLY A 178 -26.61 9.65 -0.77
C GLY A 178 -25.71 9.07 0.32
N ASP A 179 -25.21 7.84 0.15
CA ASP A 179 -24.28 7.22 1.10
C ASP A 179 -23.00 8.03 1.28
N LEU A 180 -22.52 8.63 0.19
CA LEU A 180 -21.28 9.41 0.20
C LEU A 180 -21.46 10.75 0.91
N ILE A 181 -22.64 11.38 0.81
CA ILE A 181 -22.98 12.58 1.57
C ILE A 181 -22.91 12.28 3.07
N GLU A 182 -23.51 11.19 3.52
CA GLU A 182 -23.51 10.83 4.94
C GLU A 182 -22.09 10.49 5.43
N GLU A 183 -21.30 9.74 4.65
CA GLU A 183 -19.88 9.46 4.95
C GLU A 183 -19.05 10.75 5.10
N TRP A 184 -19.30 11.76 4.25
CA TRP A 184 -18.57 13.02 4.30
C TRP A 184 -19.03 13.95 5.42
N LYS A 185 -20.33 13.93 5.79
CA LYS A 185 -20.84 14.64 6.97
C LYS A 185 -20.23 14.07 8.25
N GLU A 186 -20.20 12.75 8.40
CA GLU A 186 -19.55 12.11 9.55
C GLU A 186 -18.06 12.49 9.64
N LEU A 187 -17.37 12.54 8.50
CA LEU A 187 -15.96 12.95 8.47
C LEU A 187 -15.78 14.44 8.84
N LEU A 188 -16.70 15.29 8.41
CA LEU A 188 -16.71 16.72 8.71
C LEU A 188 -16.91 16.98 10.21
N ASP A 189 -17.88 16.31 10.84
CA ASP A 189 -18.12 16.42 12.29
C ASP A 189 -16.88 16.00 13.09
N GLN A 190 -16.17 14.95 12.64
CA GLN A 190 -14.93 14.51 13.25
C GLN A 190 -13.76 15.51 13.11
N TYR A 191 -13.76 16.35 12.08
CA TYR A 191 -12.78 17.45 11.97
C TYR A 191 -13.08 18.53 13.00
N ARG A 192 -14.36 18.84 13.22
CA ARG A 192 -14.81 19.87 14.17
C ARG A 192 -14.61 19.46 15.63
N ASP A 193 -14.73 18.17 15.94
CA ASP A 193 -14.51 17.63 17.29
C ASP A 193 -13.03 17.56 17.71
N LYS A 194 -12.09 17.61 16.76
CA LYS A 194 -10.66 17.69 17.08
C LYS A 194 -10.35 19.12 17.50
N GLN A 195 -10.07 19.33 18.78
CA GLN A 195 -9.54 20.61 19.27
C GLN A 195 -8.46 21.14 18.33
N ALA A 196 -8.65 22.37 17.87
CA ALA A 196 -7.79 23.09 16.94
C ALA A 196 -6.31 22.92 17.31
N THR A 197 -5.62 22.01 16.62
CA THR A 197 -4.16 21.92 16.70
C THR A 197 -3.57 22.82 15.61
N VAL A 198 -2.42 23.43 15.91
CA VAL A 198 -1.87 24.66 15.30
C VAL A 198 -1.49 24.53 13.80
N HIS A 199 -1.89 23.47 13.10
CA HIS A 199 -1.65 23.29 11.66
C HIS A 199 -2.85 23.73 10.80
N HIS A 200 -3.18 25.02 10.87
CA HIS A 200 -4.46 25.58 10.37
C HIS A 200 -4.62 25.71 8.84
N SER A 201 -3.58 25.57 8.01
CA SER A 201 -3.73 25.77 6.55
C SER A 201 -4.29 24.55 5.81
N SER A 202 -3.86 23.33 6.19
CA SER A 202 -4.25 22.10 5.49
C SER A 202 -5.61 21.55 5.93
N GLU A 203 -6.00 21.79 7.19
CA GLU A 203 -7.27 21.32 7.74
C GLU A 203 -8.45 22.17 7.24
N ALA A 204 -8.30 23.50 7.20
CA ALA A 204 -9.31 24.39 6.63
C ALA A 204 -9.55 24.11 5.14
N ALA A 205 -8.50 23.79 4.38
CA ALA A 205 -8.62 23.39 2.98
C ALA A 205 -9.39 22.05 2.82
N ALA A 206 -9.15 21.08 3.71
CA ALA A 206 -9.85 19.80 3.71
C ALA A 206 -11.32 19.95 4.13
N GLU A 207 -11.61 20.77 5.13
CA GLU A 207 -12.98 21.07 5.58
C GLU A 207 -13.79 21.73 4.45
N ASN A 208 -13.21 22.75 3.81
CA ASN A 208 -13.84 23.44 2.68
C ASN A 208 -14.08 22.50 1.49
N ALA A 209 -13.15 21.58 1.20
CA ALA A 209 -13.33 20.58 0.16
C ALA A 209 -14.49 19.61 0.48
N LEU A 210 -14.66 19.21 1.75
CA LEU A 210 -15.79 18.37 2.19
C LEU A 210 -17.12 19.12 2.09
N LEU A 211 -17.18 20.36 2.57
CA LEU A 211 -18.38 21.20 2.48
C LEU A 211 -18.82 21.41 1.02
N TYR A 212 -17.88 21.80 0.15
CA TYR A 212 -18.14 21.95 -1.28
C TYR A 212 -18.58 20.64 -1.92
N GLY A 213 -17.90 19.53 -1.59
CA GLY A 213 -18.24 18.21 -2.10
C GLY A 213 -19.66 17.76 -1.72
N ILE A 214 -20.07 18.02 -0.48
CA ILE A 214 -21.43 17.72 0.02
C ILE A 214 -22.47 18.56 -0.73
N ASP A 215 -22.26 19.86 -0.90
CA ASP A 215 -23.16 20.74 -1.67
C ASP A 215 -23.31 20.26 -3.12
N MET A 216 -22.20 19.87 -3.75
CA MET A 216 -22.22 19.37 -5.13
C MET A 216 -22.93 18.02 -5.25
N LEU A 217 -22.73 17.09 -4.31
CA LEU A 217 -23.43 15.81 -4.29
C LEU A 217 -24.94 15.97 -4.03
N ALA A 218 -25.33 16.94 -3.20
CA ALA A 218 -26.75 17.20 -2.89
C ALA A 218 -27.57 17.66 -4.12
N LYS A 219 -26.90 18.07 -5.20
CA LYS A 219 -27.52 18.41 -6.50
C LYS A 219 -27.81 17.18 -7.37
N LEU A 220 -27.30 16.00 -6.99
CA LEU A 220 -27.52 14.75 -7.71
C LEU A 220 -28.71 14.00 -7.10
N ASP A 221 -29.26 13.05 -7.87
CA ASP A 221 -30.18 12.06 -7.31
C ASP A 221 -29.42 11.23 -6.24
N PRO A 222 -29.93 11.13 -4.98
CA PRO A 222 -29.28 10.37 -3.92
C PRO A 222 -29.00 8.90 -4.27
N SER A 223 -29.75 8.33 -5.21
CA SER A 223 -29.58 6.97 -5.71
C SER A 223 -28.56 6.85 -6.85
N GLU A 224 -28.10 7.96 -7.42
CA GLU A 224 -27.10 7.95 -8.51
C GLU A 224 -25.78 7.34 -8.01
N GLN A 225 -25.22 6.41 -8.79
CA GLN A 225 -23.90 5.86 -8.54
C GLN A 225 -22.83 6.79 -9.09
N VAL A 226 -21.90 7.19 -8.23
CA VAL A 226 -20.73 8.03 -8.54
C VAL A 226 -19.44 7.24 -8.33
N ALA A 227 -18.32 7.76 -8.84
CA ALA A 227 -17.01 7.13 -8.68
C ALA A 227 -15.99 8.10 -8.10
N ILE A 228 -15.34 7.72 -6.99
CA ILE A 228 -14.10 8.35 -6.57
C ILE A 228 -12.97 7.62 -7.27
N ARG A 229 -12.15 8.32 -8.04
CA ARG A 229 -11.07 7.69 -8.79
C ARG A 229 -9.76 8.45 -8.65
N ARG A 230 -8.68 7.72 -8.39
CA ARG A 230 -7.35 8.29 -8.26
C ARG A 230 -6.39 7.54 -9.17
N LEU A 231 -5.48 8.27 -9.80
CA LEU A 231 -4.36 7.65 -10.48
C LEU A 231 -3.49 6.92 -9.44
N VAL A 232 -3.21 5.64 -9.70
CA VAL A 232 -2.29 4.89 -8.87
C VAL A 232 -0.89 5.33 -9.26
N GLN A 233 -0.12 5.71 -8.26
CA GLN A 233 1.29 6.02 -8.46
C GLN A 233 2.04 4.82 -9.09
N PRO A 234 3.06 5.07 -9.92
CA PRO A 234 3.90 4.01 -10.47
C PRO A 234 4.38 3.08 -9.35
N HIS A 235 4.11 1.79 -9.51
CA HIS A 235 4.45 0.78 -8.52
C HIS A 235 5.19 -0.38 -9.18
N ILE A 236 6.11 -0.96 -8.42
CA ILE A 236 6.99 -2.02 -8.91
C ILE A 236 6.23 -3.33 -8.88
N ARG A 237 6.26 -4.03 -10.00
CA ARG A 237 5.78 -5.40 -10.12
C ARG A 237 6.89 -6.31 -10.64
N ALA A 238 6.71 -7.60 -10.42
CA ALA A 238 7.52 -8.63 -11.04
C ALA A 238 6.64 -9.71 -11.67
N ARG A 239 7.09 -10.24 -12.81
CA ARG A 239 6.60 -11.52 -13.34
C ARG A 239 7.55 -12.60 -12.86
N VAL A 240 7.02 -13.54 -12.09
CA VAL A 240 7.82 -14.61 -11.47
C VAL A 240 7.42 -15.95 -12.08
N ARG A 241 8.41 -16.69 -12.58
CA ARG A 241 8.31 -18.13 -12.87
C ARG A 241 8.93 -18.88 -11.70
N ASN A 242 8.10 -19.58 -10.94
CA ASN A 242 8.49 -20.34 -9.75
C ASN A 242 8.05 -21.79 -9.94
N ALA A 243 8.99 -22.72 -10.16
CA ALA A 243 8.74 -24.06 -10.66
C ALA A 243 7.80 -24.03 -11.89
N ASP A 244 6.87 -24.98 -11.96
CA ASP A 244 5.83 -25.10 -12.99
C ASP A 244 4.61 -24.19 -12.77
N ALA A 245 4.66 -23.27 -11.80
CA ALA A 245 3.55 -22.37 -11.53
C ALA A 245 3.31 -21.40 -12.70
N LYS A 246 2.03 -21.08 -12.95
CA LYS A 246 1.65 -20.04 -13.92
C LYS A 246 2.33 -18.72 -13.55
N VAL A 247 2.93 -18.07 -14.55
CA VAL A 247 3.55 -16.75 -14.38
C VAL A 247 2.47 -15.73 -14.00
N LYS A 248 2.61 -15.14 -12.81
CA LYS A 248 1.68 -14.13 -12.29
C LYS A 248 2.42 -12.80 -12.06
N PRO A 249 1.75 -11.66 -12.31
CA PRO A 249 2.25 -10.36 -11.87
C PRO A 249 2.09 -10.25 -10.36
N ILE A 250 3.18 -9.94 -9.66
CA ILE A 250 3.23 -9.77 -8.20
C ILE A 250 3.67 -8.34 -7.90
N ILE A 251 3.05 -7.66 -6.95
CA ILE A 251 3.54 -6.36 -6.45
C ILE A 251 4.82 -6.64 -5.67
N ALA A 252 5.92 -5.99 -6.06
CA ALA A 252 7.26 -6.31 -5.55
C ALA A 252 7.93 -5.07 -4.94
N PRO A 253 7.43 -4.56 -3.79
CA PRO A 253 8.05 -3.41 -3.13
C PRO A 253 9.25 -3.82 -2.25
N VAL A 254 9.42 -5.11 -1.98
CA VAL A 254 10.49 -5.69 -1.14
C VAL A 254 11.09 -6.89 -1.87
N PRO A 255 12.26 -7.40 -1.41
CA PRO A 255 12.91 -8.50 -2.09
C PRO A 255 12.07 -9.78 -2.09
N PHE A 256 12.16 -10.54 -3.17
CA PHE A 256 11.82 -11.96 -3.17
C PHE A 256 12.89 -12.72 -2.40
N VAL A 257 12.48 -13.71 -1.62
CA VAL A 257 13.38 -14.54 -0.82
C VAL A 257 13.29 -15.97 -1.29
N TYR A 258 14.40 -16.68 -1.37
CA TYR A 258 14.42 -18.12 -1.59
C TYR A 258 15.51 -18.79 -0.75
N GLU A 259 15.48 -20.11 -0.65
CA GLU A 259 16.40 -20.85 0.21
C GLU A 259 17.78 -21.02 -0.41
N LEU A 260 18.84 -20.80 0.38
CA LEU A 260 20.21 -21.10 -0.03
C LEU A 260 20.34 -22.58 -0.45
N GLY A 261 21.09 -22.80 -1.53
CA GLY A 261 21.26 -24.13 -2.13
C GLY A 261 20.31 -24.41 -3.29
N GLN A 262 19.28 -23.58 -3.48
CA GLN A 262 18.50 -23.61 -4.71
C GLN A 262 19.23 -22.89 -5.86
N PRO A 263 18.95 -23.24 -7.13
CA PRO A 263 19.49 -22.54 -8.28
C PRO A 263 19.12 -21.04 -8.26
N ALA A 264 20.09 -20.19 -8.57
CA ALA A 264 19.87 -18.76 -8.71
C ALA A 264 18.93 -18.46 -9.90
N PRO A 265 17.89 -17.62 -9.71
CA PRO A 265 17.01 -17.24 -10.81
C PRO A 265 17.71 -16.34 -11.81
N LYS A 266 17.29 -16.41 -13.08
CA LYS A 266 17.61 -15.37 -14.04
C LYS A 266 16.80 -14.11 -13.72
N VAL A 267 17.48 -13.05 -13.29
CA VAL A 267 16.84 -11.75 -12.99
C VAL A 267 16.93 -10.81 -14.19
N LYS A 268 15.79 -10.27 -14.62
CA LYS A 268 15.74 -9.08 -15.49
C LYS A 268 15.57 -7.84 -14.61
N PRO A 269 16.50 -6.88 -14.66
CA PRO A 269 16.57 -5.79 -13.70
C PRO A 269 15.43 -4.79 -13.85
N LEU A 270 15.09 -4.13 -12.74
CA LEU A 270 14.20 -3.00 -12.74
C LEU A 270 14.92 -1.80 -13.40
N GLN A 271 14.34 -1.27 -14.47
CA GLN A 271 14.82 -0.03 -15.10
C GLN A 271 14.28 1.18 -14.36
N SER A 272 14.94 2.34 -14.50
CA SER A 272 14.36 3.62 -14.07
C SER A 272 12.99 3.85 -14.73
N TYR A 273 12.09 4.49 -13.99
CA TYR A 273 10.77 4.83 -14.50
C TYR A 273 10.83 6.14 -15.27
N GLU A 274 10.30 6.12 -16.49
CA GLU A 274 10.00 7.32 -17.26
C GLU A 274 8.49 7.45 -17.41
N PRO A 275 7.89 8.57 -16.99
CA PRO A 275 6.46 8.81 -17.12
C PRO A 275 6.05 8.74 -18.59
N LYS A 276 5.21 7.75 -18.92
CA LYS A 276 4.60 7.69 -20.23
C LYS A 276 3.38 8.59 -20.23
N ILE A 277 3.18 9.34 -21.32
CA ILE A 277 1.91 9.99 -21.59
C ILE A 277 0.88 8.85 -21.72
N LEU A 278 0.03 8.70 -20.70
CA LEU A 278 -1.00 7.68 -20.64
C LEU A 278 -1.98 7.88 -21.81
N VAL A 279 -1.75 7.18 -22.93
CA VAL A 279 -2.72 7.10 -24.01
C VAL A 279 -3.88 6.24 -23.48
N LYS A 280 -5.00 6.93 -23.16
CA LYS A 280 -6.29 6.44 -22.64
C LYS A 280 -6.65 5.00 -23.09
N LYS A 281 -6.14 3.97 -22.41
CA LYS A 281 -6.57 2.56 -22.60
C LYS A 281 -7.10 1.92 -21.31
N ASN A 282 -7.52 2.72 -20.34
CA ASN A 282 -8.26 2.18 -19.20
C ASN A 282 -9.75 2.16 -19.57
N THR A 283 -10.27 0.99 -19.96
CA THR A 283 -11.67 0.82 -20.42
C THR A 283 -12.70 1.32 -19.41
N ARG A 284 -12.37 1.28 -18.11
CA ARG A 284 -13.22 1.85 -17.06
C ARG A 284 -13.17 3.38 -17.00
N LEU A 285 -12.09 4.05 -17.43
CA LEU A 285 -12.06 5.53 -17.53
C LEU A 285 -12.99 6.01 -18.64
N ALA A 286 -13.12 5.23 -19.71
CA ALA A 286 -14.00 5.57 -20.82
C ALA A 286 -15.48 5.71 -20.42
N LEU A 287 -15.89 5.12 -19.29
CA LEU A 287 -17.26 5.18 -18.76
C LEU A 287 -17.55 6.43 -17.92
N LEU A 288 -16.51 7.13 -17.46
CA LEU A 288 -16.64 8.32 -16.62
C LEU A 288 -16.66 9.58 -17.50
N GLU A 289 -17.27 10.64 -16.98
CA GLU A 289 -17.12 11.97 -17.56
C GLU A 289 -15.62 12.34 -17.63
N ASP A 290 -15.23 13.11 -18.66
CA ASP A 290 -13.82 13.42 -18.90
C ASP A 290 -13.23 14.29 -17.76
N ASP A 291 -14.05 15.19 -17.21
CA ASP A 291 -13.68 16.06 -16.10
C ASP A 291 -14.31 15.59 -14.77
N PRO A 292 -13.61 15.76 -13.63
CA PRO A 292 -14.18 15.43 -12.33
C PRO A 292 -15.33 16.40 -11.97
N TYR A 293 -16.43 15.83 -11.49
CA TYR A 293 -17.57 16.58 -10.95
C TYR A 293 -17.20 17.36 -9.69
N VAL A 294 -16.33 16.80 -8.84
CA VAL A 294 -15.67 17.51 -7.73
C VAL A 294 -14.17 17.21 -7.77
N GLU A 295 -13.40 18.14 -8.33
CA GLU A 295 -11.96 17.99 -8.59
C GLU A 295 -11.16 17.68 -7.32
N ALA A 296 -11.36 18.45 -6.24
CA ALA A 296 -10.66 18.29 -4.97
C ALA A 296 -10.83 16.88 -4.36
N MET A 297 -11.95 16.23 -4.65
CA MET A 297 -12.27 14.89 -4.16
C MET A 297 -11.94 13.79 -5.18
N ASN A 298 -11.56 14.16 -6.41
CA ASN A 298 -11.48 13.30 -7.58
C ASN A 298 -12.77 12.48 -7.76
N LEU A 299 -13.91 13.14 -7.59
CA LEU A 299 -15.23 12.55 -7.77
C LEU A 299 -15.66 12.73 -9.22
N PHE A 300 -16.09 11.65 -9.85
CA PHE A 300 -16.57 11.63 -11.23
C PHE A 300 -17.99 11.08 -11.27
N ARG A 301 -18.79 11.58 -12.20
CA ARG A 301 -20.02 10.92 -12.63
C ARG A 301 -19.70 9.96 -13.78
N TYR A 302 -20.60 9.01 -14.00
CA TYR A 302 -20.60 8.23 -15.22
C TYR A 302 -21.16 9.10 -16.35
N LYS A 303 -20.68 8.87 -17.57
CA LYS A 303 -21.29 9.43 -18.78
C LYS A 303 -22.76 9.08 -18.82
N GLU A 304 -23.56 9.91 -19.47
CA GLU A 304 -25.02 9.81 -19.45
C GLU A 304 -25.52 8.41 -19.83
N GLU A 305 -24.94 7.80 -20.87
CA GLU A 305 -25.25 6.44 -21.33
C GLU A 305 -24.84 5.31 -20.36
N HIS A 306 -24.10 5.63 -19.31
CA HIS A 306 -23.54 4.71 -18.32
C HIS A 306 -23.97 5.02 -16.89
N ARG A 307 -24.87 5.99 -16.67
CA ARG A 307 -25.38 6.30 -15.34
C ARG A 307 -26.23 5.14 -14.81
N VAL A 308 -26.02 4.82 -13.54
CA VAL A 308 -26.72 3.74 -12.84
C VAL A 308 -27.30 4.32 -11.56
N HIS A 309 -28.54 3.94 -11.26
CA HIS A 309 -29.25 4.35 -10.05
C HIS A 309 -29.56 3.14 -9.17
N GLY A 310 -29.62 3.36 -7.87
CA GLY A 310 -29.96 2.35 -6.88
C GLY A 310 -28.74 1.68 -6.23
N PRO A 311 -28.99 0.74 -5.30
CA PRO A 311 -27.95 0.18 -4.44
C PRO A 311 -26.89 -0.57 -5.25
N MET A 312 -25.65 -0.52 -4.76
CA MET A 312 -24.58 -1.31 -5.36
C MET A 312 -24.80 -2.81 -5.09
N PRO A 313 -24.62 -3.69 -6.08
CA PRO A 313 -24.64 -5.13 -5.84
C PRO A 313 -23.57 -5.48 -4.80
N LYS A 314 -23.97 -6.22 -3.75
CA LYS A 314 -23.03 -6.69 -2.74
C LYS A 314 -22.02 -7.59 -3.44
N LYS A 315 -20.74 -7.42 -3.09
CA LYS A 315 -19.57 -8.10 -3.69
C LYS A 315 -19.54 -9.64 -3.49
N SER A 316 -20.64 -10.25 -3.06
CA SER A 316 -20.80 -11.67 -2.74
C SER A 316 -21.34 -12.52 -3.89
N GLU A 317 -21.49 -11.98 -5.11
CA GLU A 317 -22.02 -12.72 -6.27
C GLU A 317 -21.09 -12.72 -7.50
N GLU A 318 -19.80 -12.46 -7.31
CA GLU A 318 -18.79 -12.71 -8.35
C GLU A 318 -17.73 -13.67 -7.79
N ASN A 319 -17.81 -14.93 -8.25
CA ASN A 319 -16.91 -16.05 -7.95
C ASN A 319 -15.43 -15.75 -8.24
#